data_AF-A0A1Y5TYW0-F1
#
_entry.id   AF-A0A1Y5TYW0-F1
#
_cell.length_a   1.000
_cell.length_b   1.000
_cell.length_c   1.000
_cell.angle_alpha   90.00
_cell.angle_beta   90.00
_cell.angle_gamma   90.00
#
_symmetry.space_group_name_H-M   'P 1'
#
loop_
_entity.id
_entity.type
_entity.pdbx_description
1 polymer ?
#
loop_
_entity_poly.entity_id
_entity_poly.type
_entity_poly.pdbx_seq_one_letter_code
_entity_poly.pdbx_strand_id
1 'polypeptide(L)' 'MRSEARLSEITGRGVVYGNQTLEEAYVSRTGFGASKFELDGRVTSYGAIATGEFEMLSDTVERFAGRPPMTLRTFLESAR' A
#
# COMPACT_ATOMS: atom_id res chain seq x y z
N MET A 1 -12.47 0.43 1.23
CA MET A 1 -12.25 -0.28 -0.06
C MET A 1 -11.31 -1.46 0.19
N ARG A 2 -11.61 -2.63 -0.36
CA ARG A 2 -10.74 -3.83 -0.27
C ARG A 2 -9.76 -3.85 -1.44
N SER A 3 -8.53 -3.39 -1.23
CA SER A 3 -7.53 -3.21 -2.29
C SER A 3 -7.14 -4.53 -2.98
N GLU A 4 -7.15 -5.64 -2.25
CA GLU A 4 -6.90 -7.00 -2.77
C GLU A 4 -7.98 -7.44 -3.77
N ALA A 5 -9.25 -7.10 -3.51
CA ALA A 5 -10.34 -7.39 -4.43
C ALA A 5 -10.19 -6.58 -5.73
N ARG A 6 -9.78 -5.31 -5.61
CA ARG A 6 -9.52 -4.44 -6.76
C ARG A 6 -8.36 -4.95 -7.63
N LEU A 7 -7.27 -5.39 -7.00
CA LEU A 7 -6.15 -6.02 -7.70
C LEU A 7 -6.60 -7.30 -8.42
N SER A 8 -7.40 -8.13 -7.74
CA SER A 8 -7.91 -9.37 -8.33
C SER A 8 -8.77 -9.12 -9.56
N GLU A 9 -9.71 -8.17 -9.47
CA GLU A 9 -10.61 -7.77 -10.56
C GLU A 9 -9.84 -7.32 -11.80
N ILE A 10 -8.86 -6.42 -11.65
CA ILE A 10 -8.17 -5.81 -12.80
C ILE A 10 -7.13 -6.76 -13.40
N THR A 11 -6.37 -7.44 -12.54
CA THR A 11 -5.25 -8.27 -13.00
C THR A 11 -5.68 -9.67 -13.43
N GLY A 12 -6.90 -10.10 -13.08
CA GLY A 12 -7.38 -11.47 -13.30
C GLY A 12 -6.68 -12.52 -12.44
N ARG A 13 -5.83 -12.13 -11.48
CA ARG A 13 -5.10 -13.03 -10.58
C ARG A 13 -5.77 -13.04 -9.20
N GLY A 14 -5.92 -14.20 -8.56
CA GLY A 14 -6.41 -14.27 -7.18
C GLY A 14 -5.44 -13.60 -6.21
N VAL A 15 -5.81 -12.46 -5.64
CA VAL A 15 -5.04 -11.73 -4.62
C VAL A 15 -5.82 -11.71 -3.32
N VAL A 16 -5.17 -12.15 -2.24
CA VAL A 16 -5.76 -12.17 -0.89
C VAL A 16 -4.92 -11.31 0.06
N TYR A 17 -5.60 -10.69 1.03
CA TYR A 17 -4.92 -9.99 2.12
C TYR A 17 -4.53 -11.00 3.21
N GLY A 18 -3.25 -11.05 3.55
CA GLY A 18 -2.71 -11.83 4.68
C GLY A 18 -2.28 -10.91 5.81
N ASN A 19 -2.93 -11.02 6.97
CA ASN A 19 -2.61 -10.21 8.15
C ASN A 19 -1.39 -10.77 8.88
N GLN A 20 -0.19 -10.32 8.50
CA GLN A 20 1.05 -10.77 9.11
C GLN A 20 1.24 -10.19 10.53
N THR A 21 1.81 -10.98 11.41
CA THR A 21 2.43 -10.48 12.65
C THR A 21 3.69 -9.68 12.34
N LEU A 22 4.19 -8.93 13.32
CA LEU A 22 5.42 -8.16 13.17
C LEU A 22 6.62 -9.06 12.82
N GLU A 23 6.73 -10.22 13.46
CA GLU A 23 7.78 -11.20 13.21
C GLU A 23 7.71 -11.73 11.77
N GLU A 24 6.52 -12.17 11.34
CA GLU A 24 6.28 -12.62 9.96
C GLU A 24 6.59 -11.51 8.94
N ALA A 25 6.30 -10.26 9.28
CA ALA A 25 6.59 -9.12 8.42
C ALA A 25 8.09 -8.93 8.22
N TYR A 26 8.90 -9.03 9.27
CA TYR A 26 10.36 -9.00 9.18
C TYR A 26 10.89 -10.20 8.38
N VAL A 27 10.52 -11.42 8.77
CA VAL A 27 11.00 -12.66 8.13
C VAL A 27 10.71 -12.67 6.63
N SER A 28 9.50 -12.29 6.22
CA SER A 28 9.11 -12.25 4.80
C SER A 28 9.87 -11.20 3.99
N ARG A 29 10.54 -10.23 4.63
CA ARG A 29 11.20 -9.09 3.96
C ARG A 29 12.73 -9.13 4.02
N THR A 30 13.33 -9.97 4.87
CA THR A 30 14.80 -10.11 4.99
C THR A 30 15.46 -10.54 3.68
N GLY A 31 14.76 -11.31 2.84
CA GLY A 31 15.29 -11.84 1.57
C GLY A 31 15.44 -10.83 0.43
N PHE A 32 14.97 -9.59 0.58
CA PHE A 32 14.96 -8.58 -0.49
C PHE A 32 16.23 -7.71 -0.56
N GLY A 33 17.30 -8.07 0.16
CA GLY A 33 18.58 -7.35 0.10
C GLY A 33 18.54 -5.91 0.63
N ALA A 34 17.52 -5.55 1.42
CA ALA A 34 17.40 -4.24 2.03
C ALA A 34 18.35 -4.10 3.24
N SER A 35 18.88 -2.90 3.48
CA SER A 35 19.57 -2.60 4.72
C SER A 35 18.61 -2.68 5.92
N LYS A 36 19.15 -2.82 7.14
CA LYS A 36 18.33 -2.87 8.36
C LYS A 36 17.40 -1.66 8.47
N PHE A 37 17.90 -0.46 8.21
CA PHE A 37 17.10 0.77 8.30
C PHE A 37 15.93 0.77 7.30
N GLU A 38 16.17 0.34 6.06
CA GLU A 38 15.11 0.24 5.05
C GLU A 38 14.08 -0.83 5.40
N LEU A 39 14.54 -1.96 5.96
CA LEU A 39 13.66 -3.02 6.42
C LEU A 39 12.77 -2.55 7.57
N ASP A 40 13.37 -1.91 8.58
CA ASP A 40 12.66 -1.35 9.73
C ASP A 40 11.62 -0.33 9.24
N GLY A 41 12.00 0.60 8.35
CA GLY A 41 11.08 1.59 7.78
C GLY A 41 9.91 0.98 7.00
N ARG A 42 10.15 -0.09 6.23
CA ARG A 42 9.08 -0.83 5.52
C ARG A 42 8.11 -1.48 6.49
N VAL A 43 8.61 -2.15 7.53
CA VAL A 43 7.76 -2.89 8.48
C VAL A 43 6.97 -1.93 9.37
N THR A 44 7.62 -0.92 9.96
CA THR A 44 6.96 0.01 10.90
C THR A 44 5.93 0.89 10.22
N SER A 45 6.10 1.23 8.94
CA SER A 45 5.09 1.98 8.18
C SER A 45 3.74 1.27 8.12
N TYR A 46 3.71 -0.07 8.00
CA TYR A 46 2.45 -0.82 8.05
C TYR A 46 1.85 -0.86 9.46
N GLY A 47 2.69 -0.82 10.50
CA GLY A 47 2.23 -0.64 11.88
C GLY A 47 1.53 0.70 12.08
N ALA A 48 2.12 1.79 11.59
CA ALA A 48 1.53 3.13 11.62
C ALA A 48 0.22 3.22 10.81
N ILE A 49 0.14 2.53 9.67
CA ILE A 49 -1.12 2.40 8.91
C ILE A 49 -2.18 1.68 9.75
N ALA A 50 -1.81 0.60 10.44
CA ALA A 50 -2.73 -0.18 11.26
C ALA A 50 -3.28 0.60 12.47
N THR A 51 -2.54 1.59 12.98
CA THR A 51 -2.97 2.50 14.04
C THR A 51 -3.69 3.75 13.52
N GLY A 52 -3.87 3.89 12.19
CA GLY A 52 -4.59 4.99 11.57
C GLY A 52 -3.78 6.28 11.43
N GLU A 53 -2.47 6.26 11.66
CA GLU A 53 -1.61 7.47 11.63
C GLU A 53 -1.59 8.14 10.24
N PHE A 54 -1.95 7.41 9.18
CA PHE A 54 -2.01 7.91 7.80
C PHE A 54 -3.44 8.12 7.25
N GLU A 55 -4.47 8.15 8.10
CA GLU A 55 -5.86 8.33 7.66
C GLU A 55 -6.24 9.79 7.36
N MET A 56 -5.34 10.75 7.59
CA MET A 56 -5.61 12.15 7.32
C MET A 56 -5.83 12.40 5.82
N LEU A 57 -7.00 12.91 5.48
CA LEU A 57 -7.36 13.31 4.12
C LEU A 57 -7.19 14.82 3.94
N SER A 58 -6.82 15.24 2.72
CA SER A 58 -6.82 16.64 2.30
C SER A 58 -7.22 16.75 0.83
N ASP A 59 -7.65 17.94 0.43
CA ASP A 59 -7.96 18.32 -0.96
C ASP A 59 -6.76 18.94 -1.71
N THR A 60 -5.56 18.84 -1.13
CA THR A 60 -4.35 19.54 -1.60
C THR A 60 -4.06 19.29 -3.08
N VAL A 61 -4.20 18.03 -3.54
CA VAL A 61 -3.95 17.67 -4.94
C VAL A 61 -4.93 18.39 -5.87
N GLU A 62 -6.22 18.39 -5.52
CA GLU A 62 -7.25 19.04 -6.33
C GLU A 62 -7.06 20.55 -6.37
N ARG A 63 -6.80 21.16 -5.22
CA ARG A 63 -6.56 22.61 -5.11
C ARG A 63 -5.31 23.08 -5.86
N PHE A 64 -4.23 22.30 -5.84
CA PHE A 64 -2.97 22.69 -6.45
C PHE A 64 -2.90 22.32 -7.94
N ALA A 65 -3.39 21.14 -8.33
CA ALA A 65 -3.29 20.64 -9.70
C ALA A 65 -4.53 20.93 -10.56
N GLY A 66 -5.61 21.46 -10.00
CA GLY A 66 -6.87 21.74 -10.70
C GLY A 66 -7.62 20.50 -11.18
N ARG A 67 -7.28 19.32 -10.66
CA ARG A 67 -7.90 18.03 -11.00
C ARG A 67 -7.82 17.07 -9.82
N PRO A 68 -8.77 16.13 -9.67
CA PRO A 68 -8.74 15.17 -8.57
C PRO A 68 -7.49 14.28 -8.60
N PRO A 69 -7.06 13.74 -7.45
CA PRO A 69 -5.99 12.75 -7.40
C PRO A 69 -6.35 11.50 -8.21
N MET A 70 -5.33 10.86 -8.78
CA MET A 70 -5.50 9.61 -9.50
C MET A 70 -6.01 8.52 -8.55
N THR A 71 -7.06 7.81 -8.94
CA THR A 71 -7.55 6.67 -8.14
C THR A 71 -6.66 5.44 -8.36
N LEU A 72 -6.63 4.54 -7.37
CA LEU A 72 -5.97 3.24 -7.51
C LEU A 72 -6.51 2.45 -8.72
N ARG A 73 -7.83 2.54 -8.98
CA ARG A 73 -8.50 1.94 -10.14
C ARG A 73 -7.85 2.42 -11.45
N THR A 74 -7.81 3.73 -11.64
CA THR A 74 -7.27 4.35 -12.86
C THR A 74 -5.79 4.01 -13.04
N PHE A 75 -5.02 4.01 -11.95
CA PHE A 75 -3.60 3.65 -12.01
C PHE A 75 -3.38 2.22 -12.51
N LEU A 76 -4.06 1.25 -11.90
CA LEU A 76 -3.92 -0.15 -12.27
C LEU A 76 -4.42 -0.45 -13.69
N GLU A 77 -5.45 0.26 -14.17
CA GLU A 77 -5.92 0.14 -15.56
C GLU A 77 -4.92 0.73 -16.56
N SER A 78 -4.17 1.77 -16.18
CA SER A 78 -3.13 2.39 -17.03
C SER A 78 -1.78 1.65 -17.04
N ALA A 79 -1.52 0.83 -16.02
CA ALA A 79 -0.27 0.09 -15.86
C ALA A 79 -0.25 -1.27 -16.58
N ARG A 80 -1.31 -1.59 -17.32
CA ARG A 80 -1.45 -2.79 -18.14
C ARG A 80 -0.88 -2.56 -19.53
#